data_AF-L8DUW1-F1
#
_entry.id   AF-L8DUW1-F1
#
_cell.length_a   1.000
_cell.length_b   1.000
_cell.length_c   1.000
_cell.angle_alpha   90.00
_cell.angle_beta   90.00
_cell.angle_gamma   90.00
#
_symmetry.space_group_name_H-M   'P 1'
#
loop_
_entity.id
_entity.type
_entity.pdbx_description
1 polymer ?
#
loop_
_entity_poly.entity_id
_entity_poly.type
_entity_poly.pdbx_seq_one_letter_code
_entity_poly.pdbx_strand_id
1 'polypeptide(L)'
;MPSGPARRHLLSLRLGGMPDQMILDLTKLNLSDVETVANLRCTEITASISKAILGVTFHPSRGRAMTLGVGAQRRIRALVAMGYSVQALSELTGLSVPKLSTLPSDQVVPSEVWSVINDVYDQISMTPGPDEQVRNAAREQGWATPLAWDDDEIDDPRARPHSPRGIRGIDEAAVYRRLCGEWRLPLTLAEQAEIVSIALRRQWSTEHLADVLGIDLGSALKKKIRYRARMAVYAARSDGEREADVA
;
A
#
# COMPACT_ATOMS: atom_id res chain seq x y z
N MET A 1 -22.40 -19.97 6.96
CA MET A 1 -21.52 -19.60 5.81
C MET A 1 -20.21 -20.35 5.95
N PRO A 2 -19.53 -20.75 4.85
CA PRO A 2 -18.26 -21.47 4.94
C PRO A 2 -17.18 -20.68 5.69
N SER A 3 -16.46 -21.32 6.61
CA SER A 3 -15.42 -20.67 7.42
C SER A 3 -14.08 -20.47 6.68
N GLY A 4 -13.87 -21.19 5.58
CA GLY A 4 -12.60 -21.23 4.83
C GLY A 4 -12.01 -19.86 4.46
N PRO A 5 -12.77 -18.91 3.88
CA PRO A 5 -12.27 -17.58 3.57
C PRO A 5 -11.81 -16.79 4.81
N ALA A 6 -12.67 -16.73 5.85
CA ALA A 6 -12.36 -16.02 7.09
C ALA A 6 -11.15 -16.63 7.80
N ARG A 7 -11.05 -17.96 7.85
CA ARG A 7 -9.89 -18.67 8.42
C ARG A 7 -8.59 -18.36 7.68
N ARG A 8 -8.58 -18.41 6.35
CA ARG A 8 -7.37 -18.05 5.57
C ARG A 8 -6.94 -16.62 5.84
N HIS A 9 -7.88 -15.70 5.91
CA HIS A 9 -7.62 -14.29 6.21
C HIS A 9 -7.05 -14.11 7.62
N LEU A 10 -7.69 -14.70 8.63
CA LEU A 10 -7.21 -14.69 10.01
C LEU A 10 -5.76 -15.21 10.13
N LEU A 11 -5.46 -16.34 9.49
CA LEU A 11 -4.11 -16.90 9.48
C LEU A 11 -3.12 -15.97 8.77
N SER A 12 -3.54 -15.27 7.71
CA SER A 12 -2.69 -14.31 7.02
C SER A 12 -2.36 -13.09 7.89
N LEU A 13 -3.31 -12.60 8.71
CA LEU A 13 -3.09 -11.52 9.67
C LEU A 13 -2.06 -11.92 10.73
N ARG A 14 -2.21 -13.13 11.29
CA ARG A 14 -1.27 -13.71 12.27
C ARG A 14 0.13 -13.90 11.69
N LEU A 15 0.23 -14.47 10.48
CA LEU A 15 1.51 -14.63 9.78
C LEU A 15 2.16 -13.29 9.42
N GLY A 16 1.35 -12.24 9.22
CA GLY A 16 1.82 -10.86 9.09
C GLY A 16 2.28 -10.23 10.41
N GLY A 17 2.19 -10.92 11.54
CA GLY A 17 2.59 -10.40 12.84
C GLY A 17 1.56 -9.48 13.50
N MET A 18 0.30 -9.50 13.05
CA MET A 18 -0.78 -8.83 13.77
C MET A 18 -1.11 -9.60 15.06
N PRO A 19 -0.97 -8.98 16.26
CA PRO A 19 -1.26 -9.67 17.52
C PRO A 19 -2.75 -10.00 17.63
N ASP A 20 -3.08 -11.15 18.25
CA ASP A 20 -4.48 -11.57 18.44
C ASP A 20 -5.30 -10.53 19.18
N GLN A 21 -4.72 -9.86 20.19
CA GLN A 21 -5.41 -8.78 20.89
C GLN A 21 -5.86 -7.65 19.94
N MET A 22 -5.02 -7.30 18.96
CA MET A 22 -5.36 -6.28 17.96
C MET A 22 -6.49 -6.75 17.05
N ILE A 23 -6.51 -8.04 16.68
CA ILE A 23 -7.59 -8.63 15.86
C ILE A 23 -8.91 -8.61 16.66
N LEU A 24 -8.88 -8.96 17.94
CA LEU A 24 -10.04 -8.92 18.82
C LEU A 24 -10.60 -7.50 18.94
N ASP A 25 -9.73 -6.51 19.21
CA ASP A 25 -10.13 -5.11 19.33
C ASP A 25 -10.79 -4.58 18.04
N LEU A 26 -10.26 -4.95 16.87
CA LEU A 26 -10.77 -4.52 15.57
C LEU A 26 -12.09 -5.21 15.17
N THR A 27 -12.23 -6.48 15.51
CA THR A 27 -13.42 -7.27 15.16
C THR A 27 -14.55 -7.15 16.18
N LYS A 28 -14.24 -6.70 17.40
CA LYS A 28 -15.12 -6.76 18.58
C LYS A 28 -15.60 -8.18 18.91
N LEU A 29 -14.87 -9.18 18.43
CA LEU A 29 -15.09 -10.58 18.78
C LEU A 29 -14.30 -10.90 20.05
N ASN A 30 -14.64 -12.03 20.67
CA ASN A 30 -13.92 -12.59 21.81
C ASN A 30 -13.00 -13.74 21.36
N LEU A 31 -12.06 -14.13 22.23
CA LEU A 31 -11.01 -15.10 21.88
C LEU A 31 -11.58 -16.43 21.38
N SER A 32 -12.68 -16.90 21.99
CA SER A 32 -13.38 -18.13 21.59
C SER A 32 -13.86 -18.10 20.14
N ASP A 33 -14.37 -16.95 19.65
CA ASP A 33 -14.80 -16.81 18.25
C ASP A 33 -13.62 -16.93 17.30
N VAL A 34 -12.51 -16.26 17.62
CA VAL A 34 -11.27 -16.30 16.81
C VAL A 34 -10.68 -17.71 16.79
N GLU A 35 -10.64 -18.41 17.93
CA GLU A 35 -10.20 -19.80 18.02
C GLU A 35 -11.11 -20.75 17.25
N THR A 36 -12.41 -20.53 17.31
CA THR A 36 -13.40 -21.30 16.54
C THR A 36 -13.14 -21.17 15.04
N VAL A 37 -12.90 -19.95 14.56
CA VAL A 37 -12.57 -19.73 13.14
C VAL A 37 -11.23 -20.37 12.77
N ALA A 38 -10.22 -20.26 13.64
CA ALA A 38 -8.90 -20.85 13.40
C ALA A 38 -8.93 -22.39 13.35
N ASN A 39 -9.82 -23.03 14.10
CA ASN A 39 -9.92 -24.49 14.19
C ASN A 39 -10.38 -25.10 12.85
N LEU A 40 -9.51 -25.90 12.22
CA LEU A 40 -9.77 -26.56 10.94
C LEU A 40 -11.04 -27.42 10.91
N ARG A 41 -11.49 -27.94 12.06
CA ARG A 41 -12.72 -28.74 12.18
C ARG A 41 -13.99 -27.90 12.06
N CYS A 42 -13.92 -26.59 12.33
CA CYS A 42 -15.03 -25.69 12.13
C CYS A 42 -15.21 -25.44 10.62
N THR A 43 -16.28 -25.95 10.03
CA THR A 43 -16.61 -25.80 8.60
C THR A 43 -17.53 -24.60 8.33
N GLU A 44 -18.32 -24.19 9.32
CA GLU A 44 -19.29 -23.12 9.19
C GLU A 44 -19.20 -22.09 10.32
N ILE A 45 -19.39 -20.82 9.95
CA ILE A 45 -19.47 -19.68 10.86
C ILE A 45 -20.66 -18.79 10.50
N THR A 46 -21.02 -17.90 11.42
CA THR A 46 -22.05 -16.90 11.18
C THR A 46 -21.57 -15.85 10.16
N ALA A 47 -22.53 -15.21 9.47
CA ALA A 47 -22.22 -14.16 8.51
C ALA A 47 -21.57 -12.93 9.19
N SER A 48 -21.95 -12.63 10.44
CA SER A 48 -21.37 -11.55 11.24
C SER A 48 -19.89 -11.78 11.53
N ILE A 49 -19.52 -12.98 12.02
CA ILE A 49 -18.12 -13.34 12.28
C ILE A 49 -17.31 -13.30 10.98
N SER A 50 -17.84 -13.89 9.90
CA SER A 50 -17.17 -13.87 8.61
C SER A 50 -16.91 -12.44 8.13
N LYS A 51 -17.90 -11.55 8.24
CA LYS A 51 -17.77 -10.16 7.82
C LYS A 51 -16.78 -9.40 8.70
N ALA A 52 -16.82 -9.60 10.02
CA ALA A 52 -15.91 -8.94 10.96
C ALA A 52 -14.45 -9.31 10.67
N ILE A 53 -14.14 -10.61 10.55
CA ILE A 53 -12.78 -11.08 10.28
C ILE A 53 -12.30 -10.58 8.91
N LEU A 54 -13.09 -10.74 7.84
CA LEU A 54 -12.71 -10.30 6.50
C LEU A 54 -12.58 -8.77 6.38
N GLY A 55 -13.19 -8.01 7.29
CA GLY A 55 -13.07 -6.55 7.32
C GLY A 55 -11.77 -6.03 7.92
N VAL A 56 -10.97 -6.88 8.57
CA VAL A 56 -9.68 -6.46 9.16
C VAL A 56 -8.62 -6.34 8.06
N THR A 57 -7.96 -5.19 7.98
CA THR A 57 -6.85 -4.95 7.06
C THR A 57 -5.58 -4.60 7.82
N PHE A 58 -4.42 -4.67 7.15
CA PHE A 58 -3.16 -4.22 7.73
C PHE A 58 -3.06 -2.70 7.82
N HIS A 59 -3.74 -1.99 6.93
CA HIS A 59 -3.82 -0.53 6.96
C HIS A 59 -4.47 -0.06 8.28
N PRO A 60 -3.88 0.91 8.99
CA PRO A 60 -4.44 1.38 10.25
C PRO A 60 -5.80 2.05 10.06
N SER A 61 -6.84 1.47 10.66
CA SER A 61 -8.16 2.08 10.77
C SER A 61 -8.19 3.16 11.88
N ARG A 62 -9.09 4.14 11.73
CA ARG A 62 -9.30 5.21 12.73
C ARG A 62 -9.61 4.65 14.12
N GLY A 63 -9.07 5.28 15.16
CA GLY A 63 -9.35 4.96 16.57
C GLY A 63 -8.48 3.87 17.18
N ARG A 64 -7.50 3.32 16.46
CA ARG A 64 -6.55 2.32 16.97
C ARG A 64 -5.34 2.98 17.64
N ALA A 65 -4.93 2.55 18.83
CA ALA A 65 -3.76 3.11 19.52
C ALA A 65 -2.41 2.65 18.93
N MET A 66 -2.30 1.38 18.53
CA MET A 66 -1.05 0.77 18.05
C MET A 66 -1.25 0.12 16.69
N THR A 67 -0.33 0.27 15.74
CA THR A 67 -0.36 -0.34 14.41
C THR A 67 0.92 -1.09 14.03
N LEU A 68 0.91 -1.88 12.96
CA LEU A 68 2.14 -2.52 12.47
C LEU A 68 3.12 -1.46 11.94
N GLY A 69 4.39 -1.56 12.35
CA GLY A 69 5.44 -0.62 11.98
C GLY A 69 5.91 -0.72 10.52
N VAL A 70 5.65 -1.85 9.86
CA VAL A 70 6.11 -2.14 8.49
C VAL A 70 5.77 -1.03 7.50
N GLY A 71 4.54 -0.51 7.57
CA GLY A 71 4.06 0.51 6.66
C GLY A 71 4.74 1.86 6.86
N ALA A 72 4.98 2.24 8.11
CA ALA A 72 5.70 3.47 8.43
C ALA A 72 7.16 3.37 7.99
N GLN A 73 7.82 2.24 8.27
CA GLN A 73 9.21 2.01 7.86
C GLN A 73 9.37 2.03 6.34
N ARG A 74 8.46 1.37 5.60
CA ARG A 74 8.48 1.37 4.13
C ARG A 74 8.31 2.77 3.55
N ARG A 75 7.41 3.59 4.10
CA ARG A 75 7.21 4.99 3.69
C ARG A 75 8.48 5.83 3.92
N ILE A 76 9.12 5.70 5.09
CA ILE A 76 10.40 6.39 5.36
C ILE A 76 11.47 5.95 4.36
N ARG A 77 11.69 4.65 4.18
CA ARG A 77 12.69 4.14 3.22
C ARG A 77 12.41 4.60 1.80
N ALA A 78 11.14 4.66 1.41
CA ALA A 78 10.74 5.15 0.10
C ALA A 78 11.05 6.64 -0.09
N LEU A 79 10.82 7.49 0.93
CA LEU A 79 11.19 8.90 0.86
C LEU A 79 12.72 9.09 0.84
N VAL A 80 13.46 8.26 1.58
CA VAL A 80 14.92 8.27 1.49
C VAL A 80 15.37 7.84 0.09
N ALA A 81 14.72 6.85 -0.53
CA ALA A 81 14.96 6.50 -1.94
C ALA A 81 14.61 7.63 -2.93
N MET A 82 13.77 8.59 -2.53
CA MET A 82 13.52 9.81 -3.31
C MET A 82 14.56 10.92 -3.07
N GLY A 83 15.43 10.79 -2.06
CA GLY A 83 16.49 11.76 -1.75
C GLY A 83 16.20 12.67 -0.57
N TYR A 84 15.22 12.31 0.28
CA TYR A 84 15.00 13.00 1.55
C TYR A 84 15.83 12.35 2.65
N SER A 85 16.79 13.08 3.21
CA SER A 85 17.59 12.58 4.34
C SER A 85 16.72 12.33 5.58
N VAL A 86 17.16 11.45 6.48
CA VAL A 86 16.43 11.22 7.74
C VAL A 86 16.35 12.49 8.59
N GLN A 87 17.35 13.37 8.49
CA GLN A 87 17.34 14.70 9.10
C GLN A 87 16.21 15.58 8.53
N ALA A 88 16.08 15.66 7.20
CA ALA A 88 14.99 16.41 6.57
C ALA A 88 13.61 15.82 6.94
N LEU A 89 13.49 14.49 7.00
CA LEU A 89 12.26 13.83 7.44
C LEU A 89 11.95 14.10 8.92
N SER A 90 12.97 14.23 9.77
CA SER A 90 12.82 14.62 11.18
C SER A 90 12.22 16.02 11.30
N GLU A 91 12.70 16.97 10.50
CA GLU A 91 12.19 18.35 10.46
C GLU A 91 10.75 18.43 9.96
N LEU A 92 10.39 17.63 8.94
CA LEU A 92 9.04 17.59 8.38
C LEU A 92 8.02 16.89 9.30
N THR A 93 8.45 15.85 10.01
CA THR A 93 7.56 15.05 10.87
C THR A 93 7.51 15.54 12.31
N GLY A 94 8.52 16.28 12.78
CA GLY A 94 8.74 16.57 14.19
C GLY A 94 9.20 15.35 15.03
N LEU A 95 9.40 14.19 14.41
CA LEU A 95 9.92 12.99 15.07
C LEU A 95 11.43 13.01 15.11
N SER A 96 12.06 12.45 16.15
CA SER A 96 13.51 12.44 16.25
C SER A 96 14.17 11.53 15.21
N VAL A 97 15.39 11.87 14.79
CA VAL A 97 16.19 11.05 13.86
C VAL A 97 16.38 9.61 14.34
N PRO A 98 16.69 9.34 15.64
CA PRO A 98 16.76 7.97 16.13
C PRO A 98 15.44 7.23 15.95
N LYS A 99 14.29 7.88 16.22
CA LYS A 99 12.97 7.27 16.05
C LYS A 99 12.73 6.85 14.60
N LEU A 100 13.01 7.73 13.64
CA LEU A 100 12.84 7.44 12.21
C LEU A 100 13.79 6.35 11.71
N SER A 101 15.05 6.36 12.17
CA SER A 101 16.09 5.41 11.72
C SER A 101 15.89 3.99 12.27
N THR A 102 15.23 3.87 13.43
CA THR A 102 15.05 2.60 14.17
C THR A 102 13.64 2.05 14.13
N LEU A 103 12.77 2.61 13.28
CA LEU A 103 11.40 2.13 13.12
C LEU A 103 11.40 0.63 12.78
N PRO A 104 10.78 -0.22 13.62
CA PRO A 104 10.76 -1.66 13.39
C PRO A 104 9.78 -2.01 12.27
N SER A 105 10.12 -3.02 11.46
CA SER A 105 9.20 -3.60 10.47
C SER A 105 8.30 -4.69 11.03
N ASP A 106 8.72 -5.34 12.10
CA ASP A 106 8.14 -6.57 12.65
C ASP A 106 7.45 -6.35 14.01
N GLN A 107 7.38 -5.11 14.48
CA GLN A 107 6.74 -4.75 15.75
C GLN A 107 5.60 -3.76 15.52
N VAL A 108 4.79 -3.60 16.56
CA VAL A 108 3.77 -2.56 16.61
C VAL A 108 4.36 -1.20 17.03
N VAL A 109 3.86 -0.13 16.44
CA VAL A 109 4.22 1.27 16.71
C VAL A 109 2.94 2.05 17.06
N PRO A 110 3.03 3.19 17.76
CA PRO A 110 1.86 4.05 17.96
C PRO A 110 1.25 4.47 16.62
N SER A 111 -0.07 4.39 16.48
CA SER A 111 -0.77 4.78 15.23
C SER A 111 -0.55 6.25 14.89
N GLU A 112 -0.32 7.09 15.89
CA GLU A 112 0.01 8.51 15.71
C GLU A 112 1.36 8.70 14.98
N VAL A 113 2.38 7.91 15.35
CA VAL A 113 3.68 7.91 14.65
C VAL A 113 3.50 7.48 13.20
N TRP A 114 2.71 6.42 12.97
CA TRP A 114 2.39 5.98 11.60
C TRP A 114 1.66 7.08 10.83
N SER A 115 0.71 7.78 11.45
CA SER A 115 -0.11 8.82 10.80
C SER A 115 0.75 9.99 10.36
N VAL A 116 1.61 10.51 11.25
CA VAL A 116 2.53 11.62 10.93
C VAL A 116 3.42 11.26 9.74
N ILE A 117 3.93 10.03 9.70
CA ILE A 117 4.76 9.55 8.59
C ILE A 117 3.94 9.40 7.31
N ASN A 118 2.71 8.89 7.40
CA ASN A 118 1.81 8.78 6.27
C ASN A 118 1.49 10.16 5.67
N ASP A 119 1.24 11.16 6.51
CA ASP A 119 0.89 12.51 6.07
C ASP A 119 2.04 13.16 5.32
N VAL A 120 3.28 13.07 5.84
CA VAL A 120 4.47 13.53 5.12
C VAL A 120 4.66 12.74 3.83
N TYR A 121 4.52 11.42 3.87
CA TYR A 121 4.61 10.59 2.66
C TYR A 121 3.60 11.00 1.59
N ASP A 122 2.33 11.21 1.95
CA ASP A 122 1.30 11.64 1.00
C ASP A 122 1.61 13.02 0.39
N GLN A 123 2.26 13.91 1.14
CA GLN A 123 2.64 15.25 0.66
C GLN A 123 3.82 15.24 -0.32
N ILE A 124 4.88 14.48 -0.03
CA ILE A 124 6.17 14.60 -0.74
C ILE A 124 6.60 13.37 -1.54
N SER A 125 5.85 12.26 -1.50
CA SER A 125 6.21 11.02 -2.22
C SER A 125 6.33 11.15 -3.74
N MET A 126 5.73 12.19 -4.34
CA MET A 126 5.80 12.45 -5.78
C MET A 126 6.85 13.49 -6.18
N THR A 127 7.59 14.02 -5.22
CA THR A 127 8.61 15.05 -5.44
C THR A 127 9.98 14.45 -5.14
N PRO A 128 10.96 14.52 -6.08
CA PRO A 128 12.33 14.15 -5.76
C PRO A 128 12.87 15.02 -4.63
N GLY A 129 13.48 14.38 -3.63
CA GLY A 129 14.24 15.07 -2.58
C GLY A 129 15.52 15.69 -3.16
N PRO A 130 16.11 16.67 -2.46
CA PRO A 130 17.22 17.45 -2.99
C PRO A 130 18.55 16.68 -3.03
N ASP A 131 18.71 15.60 -2.25
CA ASP A 131 20.00 14.96 -2.02
C ASP A 131 20.20 13.71 -2.92
N GLU A 132 21.15 13.82 -3.86
CA GLU A 132 21.51 12.73 -4.77
C GLU A 132 22.32 11.61 -4.09
N GLN A 133 23.18 11.94 -3.13
CA GLN A 133 23.98 10.96 -2.41
C GLN A 133 23.06 10.04 -1.59
N VAL A 134 22.04 10.62 -0.97
CA VAL A 134 20.99 9.86 -0.26
C VAL A 134 20.25 8.91 -1.20
N ARG A 135 19.89 9.35 -2.42
CA ARG A 135 19.26 8.45 -3.42
C ARG A 135 20.19 7.29 -3.80
N ASN A 136 21.48 7.57 -4.00
CA ASN A 136 22.46 6.56 -4.38
C ASN A 136 22.65 5.52 -3.27
N ALA A 137 22.82 5.97 -2.02
CA ALA A 137 22.92 5.08 -0.86
C ALA A 137 21.65 4.23 -0.67
N ALA A 138 20.46 4.81 -0.87
CA ALA A 138 19.20 4.07 -0.80
C ALA A 138 19.10 3.00 -1.90
N ARG A 139 19.61 3.28 -3.11
CA ARG A 139 19.65 2.32 -4.22
C ARG A 139 20.59 1.15 -3.91
N GLU A 140 21.77 1.43 -3.34
CA GLU A 140 22.72 0.39 -2.91
C GLU A 140 22.13 -0.53 -1.83
N GLN A 141 21.29 0.03 -0.95
CA GLN A 141 20.53 -0.73 0.05
C GLN A 141 19.28 -1.43 -0.50
N GLY A 142 18.97 -1.26 -1.79
CA GLY A 142 17.80 -1.84 -2.43
C GLY A 142 16.47 -1.27 -1.96
N TRP A 143 16.45 -0.03 -1.45
CA TRP A 143 15.23 0.59 -0.97
C TRP A 143 14.34 1.04 -2.14
N ALA A 144 13.10 0.58 -2.10
CA ALA A 144 12.12 0.83 -3.14
C ALA A 144 11.51 2.24 -3.00
N THR A 145 11.42 2.97 -4.12
CA THR A 145 10.77 4.29 -4.21
C THR A 145 9.25 4.20 -3.99
N PRO A 146 8.54 5.32 -3.74
CA PRO A 146 7.09 5.34 -3.59
C PRO A 146 6.33 4.67 -4.74
N LEU A 147 6.78 4.87 -5.98
CA LEU A 147 6.16 4.28 -7.18
C LEU A 147 6.29 2.75 -7.28
N ALA A 148 7.10 2.12 -6.46
CA ALA A 148 7.22 0.66 -6.39
C ALA A 148 6.23 0.05 -5.38
N TRP A 149 5.53 0.86 -4.59
CA TRP A 149 4.54 0.42 -3.62
C TRP A 149 3.12 0.75 -4.09
N ASP A 150 2.20 -0.20 -3.91
CA ASP A 150 0.78 0.13 -3.93
C ASP A 150 0.37 0.75 -2.59
N ASP A 151 -0.54 1.72 -2.64
CA ASP A 151 -1.10 2.34 -1.44
C ASP A 151 -1.83 1.35 -0.54
N ASP A 152 -2.49 0.36 -1.12
CA ASP A 152 -3.29 -0.61 -0.39
C ASP A 152 -2.43 -1.79 0.14
N GLU A 153 -1.22 -1.96 -0.40
CA GLU A 153 -0.31 -3.07 -0.05
C GLU A 153 0.89 -2.66 0.80
N ILE A 154 1.25 -1.36 0.83
CA ILE A 154 2.44 -0.88 1.55
C ILE A 154 2.41 -1.25 3.03
N ASP A 155 1.23 -1.41 3.61
CA ASP A 155 1.03 -1.82 5.00
C ASP A 155 0.96 -3.35 5.20
N ASP A 156 0.79 -4.17 4.14
CA ASP A 156 0.81 -5.64 4.24
C ASP A 156 2.26 -6.15 4.37
N PRO A 157 2.66 -6.76 5.50
CA PRO A 157 4.01 -7.30 5.72
C PRO A 157 4.46 -8.32 4.66
N ARG A 158 3.52 -9.00 4.03
CA ARG A 158 3.76 -10.02 3.00
C ARG A 158 3.91 -9.42 1.61
N ALA A 159 3.46 -8.18 1.40
CA ALA A 159 3.65 -7.48 0.14
C ALA A 159 5.14 -7.29 -0.16
N ARG A 160 5.45 -7.11 -1.46
CA ARG A 160 6.79 -6.87 -1.97
C ARG A 160 6.74 -5.66 -2.90
N PRO A 161 7.80 -4.83 -2.93
CA PRO A 161 7.85 -3.72 -3.85
C PRO A 161 7.90 -4.26 -5.28
N HIS A 162 7.24 -3.56 -6.18
CA HIS A 162 7.20 -3.87 -7.60
C HIS A 162 8.53 -3.46 -8.23
N SER A 163 9.14 -4.39 -8.97
CA SER A 163 10.30 -4.05 -9.78
C SER A 163 9.87 -3.16 -10.94
N PRO A 164 10.59 -2.06 -11.22
CA PRO A 164 10.45 -1.34 -12.49
C PRO A 164 10.80 -2.25 -13.69
N ARG A 165 11.63 -3.29 -13.47
CA ARG A 165 12.03 -4.28 -14.46
C ARG A 165 11.23 -5.56 -14.27
N GLY A 166 10.17 -5.70 -15.04
CA GLY A 166 9.36 -6.92 -15.05
C GLY A 166 7.90 -6.63 -15.32
N ILE A 167 7.61 -6.05 -16.49
CA ILE A 167 6.29 -6.16 -17.07
C ILE A 167 6.06 -7.67 -17.30
N ARG A 168 5.40 -8.34 -16.35
CA ARG A 168 4.46 -9.37 -16.80
C ARG A 168 3.50 -8.61 -17.70
N GLY A 169 3.38 -9.03 -18.97
CA GLY A 169 2.49 -8.38 -19.94
C GLY A 169 1.13 -8.11 -19.30
N ILE A 170 0.58 -6.92 -19.52
CA ILE A 170 -0.77 -6.60 -19.06
C ILE A 170 -1.69 -7.64 -19.69
N ASP A 171 -2.44 -8.39 -18.88
CA ASP A 171 -3.51 -9.22 -19.41
C ASP A 171 -4.67 -8.31 -19.82
N GLU A 172 -4.71 -7.96 -21.10
CA GLU A 172 -5.75 -7.10 -21.67
C GLU A 172 -7.15 -7.69 -21.47
N ALA A 173 -7.28 -9.01 -21.44
CA ALA A 173 -8.56 -9.67 -21.17
C ALA A 173 -8.99 -9.48 -19.72
N ALA A 174 -8.04 -9.47 -18.77
CA ALA A 174 -8.32 -9.16 -17.38
C ALA A 174 -8.79 -7.70 -17.19
N VAL A 175 -8.11 -6.75 -17.86
CA VAL A 175 -8.54 -5.34 -17.88
C VAL A 175 -9.94 -5.22 -18.47
N TYR A 176 -10.19 -5.80 -19.65
CA TYR A 176 -11.50 -5.73 -20.31
C TYR A 176 -12.63 -6.33 -19.46
N ARG A 177 -12.40 -7.51 -18.87
CA ARG A 177 -13.37 -8.15 -17.97
C ARG A 177 -13.69 -7.29 -16.77
N ARG A 178 -12.68 -6.62 -16.20
CA ARG A 178 -12.95 -5.69 -15.10
C ARG A 178 -13.80 -4.51 -15.56
N LEU A 179 -13.48 -3.91 -16.71
CA LEU A 179 -14.25 -2.80 -17.28
C LEU A 179 -15.72 -3.21 -17.57
N CYS A 180 -15.97 -4.50 -17.86
CA CYS A 180 -17.29 -5.07 -18.04
C CYS A 180 -18.01 -5.47 -16.73
N GLY A 181 -17.42 -5.21 -15.55
CA GLY A 181 -18.08 -5.41 -14.26
C GLY A 181 -17.70 -6.70 -13.51
N GLU A 182 -16.65 -7.41 -13.91
CA GLU A 182 -16.18 -8.58 -13.15
C GLU A 182 -15.31 -8.16 -11.94
N TRP A 183 -15.97 -7.80 -10.83
CA TRP A 183 -15.30 -7.20 -9.65
C TRP A 183 -14.41 -8.18 -8.86
N ARG A 184 -14.64 -9.50 -9.00
CA ARG A 184 -13.90 -10.53 -8.24
C ARG A 184 -12.57 -10.95 -8.89
N LEU A 185 -12.27 -10.43 -10.08
CA LEU A 185 -11.04 -10.75 -10.78
C LEU A 185 -9.86 -10.09 -10.06
N PRO A 186 -8.87 -10.82 -9.53
CA PRO A 186 -7.68 -10.20 -8.95
C PRO A 186 -6.91 -9.49 -10.05
N LEU A 187 -6.65 -8.20 -9.86
CA LEU A 187 -5.88 -7.40 -10.81
C LEU A 187 -4.45 -7.24 -10.34
N THR A 188 -3.51 -7.37 -11.26
CA THR A 188 -2.13 -6.91 -11.03
C THR A 188 -2.09 -5.39 -10.99
N LEU A 189 -1.06 -4.81 -10.36
CA LEU A 189 -0.91 -3.35 -10.37
C LEU A 189 -0.73 -2.77 -11.76
N ALA A 190 -0.15 -3.54 -12.69
CA ALA A 190 -0.01 -3.12 -14.08
C ALA A 190 -1.39 -3.01 -14.74
N GLU A 191 -2.29 -3.96 -14.48
CA GLU A 191 -3.69 -3.89 -14.93
C GLU A 191 -4.45 -2.74 -14.26
N GLN A 192 -4.27 -2.54 -12.94
CA GLN A 192 -4.86 -1.39 -12.26
C GLN A 192 -4.36 -0.06 -12.86
N ALA A 193 -3.06 0.05 -13.15
CA ALA A 193 -2.48 1.23 -13.79
C ALA A 193 -3.04 1.46 -15.19
N GLU A 194 -3.29 0.41 -15.98
CA GLU A 194 -3.95 0.54 -17.28
C GLU A 194 -5.41 1.00 -17.14
N ILE A 195 -6.15 0.50 -16.15
CA ILE A 195 -7.50 1.00 -15.85
C ILE A 195 -7.46 2.49 -15.46
N VAL A 196 -6.48 2.92 -14.64
CA VAL A 196 -6.30 4.35 -14.31
C VAL A 196 -5.96 5.16 -15.56
N SER A 197 -5.12 4.64 -16.46
CA SER A 197 -4.81 5.26 -17.76
C SER A 197 -6.06 5.46 -18.61
N ILE A 198 -6.90 4.42 -18.74
CA ILE A 198 -8.18 4.47 -19.44
C ILE A 198 -9.10 5.49 -18.80
N ALA A 199 -9.20 5.49 -17.47
CA ALA A 199 -10.02 6.43 -16.71
C ALA A 199 -9.61 7.89 -16.96
N LEU A 200 -8.31 8.18 -17.02
CA LEU A 200 -7.81 9.52 -17.33
C LEU A 200 -8.07 9.92 -18.78
N ARG A 201 -7.82 9.03 -19.75
CA ARG A 201 -8.10 9.26 -21.18
C ARG A 201 -9.58 9.50 -21.46
N ARG A 202 -10.46 8.75 -20.78
CA ARG A 202 -11.93 8.84 -20.90
C ARG A 202 -12.55 9.84 -19.92
N GLN A 203 -11.74 10.59 -19.17
CA GLN A 203 -12.20 11.60 -18.20
C GLN A 203 -13.21 11.07 -17.18
N TRP A 204 -13.02 9.84 -16.72
CA TRP A 204 -13.87 9.25 -15.70
C TRP A 204 -13.83 10.03 -14.39
N SER A 205 -14.99 10.10 -13.74
CA SER A 205 -15.07 10.58 -12.37
C SER A 205 -14.26 9.65 -11.43
N THR A 206 -13.88 10.16 -10.27
CA THR A 206 -13.10 9.37 -9.31
C THR A 206 -13.96 8.28 -8.67
N GLU A 207 -15.26 8.53 -8.52
CA GLU A 207 -16.26 7.56 -8.06
C GLU A 207 -16.35 6.39 -9.03
N HIS A 208 -16.46 6.65 -10.33
CA HIS A 208 -16.52 5.57 -11.32
C HIS A 208 -15.24 4.73 -11.36
N LEU A 209 -14.07 5.37 -11.21
CA LEU A 209 -12.80 4.64 -11.09
C LEU A 209 -12.77 3.76 -9.82
N ALA A 210 -13.24 4.30 -8.68
CA ALA A 210 -13.30 3.57 -7.43
C ALA A 210 -14.19 2.32 -7.56
N ASP A 211 -15.36 2.47 -8.17
CA ASP A 211 -16.30 1.38 -8.44
C ASP A 211 -15.68 0.30 -9.34
N VAL A 212 -15.02 0.70 -10.44
CA VAL A 212 -14.38 -0.24 -11.37
C VAL A 212 -13.20 -0.96 -10.72
N LEU A 213 -12.39 -0.27 -9.90
CA LEU A 213 -11.27 -0.90 -9.20
C LEU A 213 -11.71 -1.70 -7.97
N GLY A 214 -12.91 -1.45 -7.43
CA GLY A 214 -13.39 -2.08 -6.20
C GLY A 214 -12.64 -1.58 -4.96
N ILE A 215 -12.22 -0.32 -4.96
CA ILE A 215 -11.47 0.35 -3.88
C ILE A 215 -12.25 1.57 -3.38
N ASP A 216 -11.84 2.17 -2.26
CA ASP A 216 -12.49 3.40 -1.79
C ASP A 216 -12.12 4.62 -2.65
N LEU A 217 -12.96 5.66 -2.54
CA LEU A 217 -12.82 6.91 -3.29
C LEU A 217 -11.46 7.60 -3.05
N GLY A 218 -10.94 7.53 -1.82
CA GLY A 218 -9.66 8.12 -1.44
C GLY A 218 -8.50 7.42 -2.13
N SER A 219 -8.45 6.09 -2.08
CA SER A 219 -7.46 5.29 -2.80
C SER A 219 -7.54 5.50 -4.32
N ALA A 220 -8.73 5.58 -4.90
CA ALA A 220 -8.90 5.90 -6.32
C ALA A 220 -8.35 7.29 -6.70
N LEU A 221 -8.60 8.31 -5.85
CA LEU A 221 -8.06 9.65 -6.04
C LEU A 221 -6.53 9.65 -6.01
N LYS A 222 -5.94 9.01 -4.99
CA LYS A 222 -4.48 8.88 -4.85
C LYS A 222 -3.86 8.20 -6.06
N LYS A 223 -4.44 7.09 -6.52
CA LYS A 223 -3.97 6.38 -7.72
C LYS A 223 -4.00 7.29 -8.97
N LYS A 224 -5.05 8.09 -9.18
CA LYS A 224 -5.09 9.08 -10.29
C LYS A 224 -3.97 10.12 -10.19
N ILE A 225 -3.79 10.72 -9.01
CA ILE A 225 -2.78 11.76 -8.78
C ILE A 225 -1.37 11.20 -9.05
N ARG A 226 -1.06 10.04 -8.45
CA ARG A 226 0.26 9.41 -8.61
C ARG A 226 0.51 8.91 -10.02
N TYR A 227 -0.50 8.38 -10.70
CA TYR A 227 -0.37 7.98 -12.10
C TYR A 227 -0.01 9.18 -12.98
N ARG A 228 -0.70 10.32 -12.82
CA ARG A 228 -0.36 11.55 -13.56
C ARG A 228 1.07 12.02 -13.28
N ALA A 229 1.47 12.05 -12.02
CA ALA A 229 2.83 12.45 -11.65
C ALA A 229 3.88 11.46 -12.18
N ARG A 230 3.60 10.15 -12.16
CA ARG A 230 4.45 9.12 -12.78
C ARG A 230 4.63 9.34 -14.28
N MET A 231 3.53 9.62 -14.99
CA MET A 231 3.60 9.90 -16.44
C MET A 231 4.35 11.19 -16.76
N ALA A 232 4.23 12.23 -15.93
CA ALA A 232 5.01 13.45 -16.08
C ALA A 232 6.52 13.20 -15.92
N VAL A 233 6.91 12.37 -14.94
CA VAL A 233 8.32 11.97 -14.75
C VAL A 233 8.84 11.17 -15.94
N TYR A 234 8.05 10.25 -16.50
CA TYR A 234 8.46 9.50 -17.69
C TYR A 234 8.61 10.38 -18.92
N ALA A 235 7.67 11.32 -19.14
CA ALA A 235 7.76 12.28 -20.24
C ALA A 235 9.05 13.13 -20.13
N ALA A 236 9.34 13.68 -18.95
CA ALA A 236 10.55 14.47 -18.72
C ALA A 236 11.84 13.67 -18.94
N ARG A 237 11.85 12.37 -18.60
CA ARG A 237 13.00 11.48 -18.87
C ARG A 237 13.18 11.18 -20.36
N SER A 238 12.08 10.89 -21.07
CA SER A 238 12.16 10.63 -22.51
C SER A 238 12.58 11.87 -23.31
N ASP A 239 12.24 13.06 -22.83
CA ASP A 239 12.66 14.32 -23.46
C ASP A 239 14.16 14.58 -23.20
N GLY A 240 14.66 14.33 -21.99
CA GLY A 240 16.09 14.44 -21.67
C GLY A 240 16.98 13.40 -22.37
N GLU A 241 16.49 12.16 -22.57
CA GLU A 241 17.19 11.14 -23.35
C GLU A 241 17.25 11.52 -24.85
N ARG A 242 16.18 12.11 -25.40
CA ARG A 242 16.17 12.65 -26.77
C ARG A 242 17.11 13.83 -26.96
N GLU A 243 17.24 14.72 -25.98
CA GLU A 243 18.19 15.84 -26.05
C GLU A 243 19.65 15.38 -25.93
N ALA A 244 19.93 14.34 -25.14
CA ALA A 244 21.26 13.76 -25.01
C ALA A 244 21.72 12.98 -26.25
N ASP A 245 20.79 12.38 -27.02
CA ASP A 245 21.09 11.69 -28.28
C ASP A 245 21.28 12.64 -29.49
N VAL A 246 21.03 13.94 -29.30
CA VAL A 246 21.13 14.98 -30.35
C VAL A 246 22.33 15.93 -30.14
N ALA A 247 23.10 15.75 -29.05
CA ALA A 247 24.32 16.50 -28.73
C ALA A 247 25.60 15.73 -29.06
#